data_AF-A0A3C0AU48-F1
#
_entry.id   AF-A0A3C0AU48-F1
#
_cell.length_a   1.000
_cell.length_b   1.000
_cell.length_c   1.000
_cell.angle_alpha   90.00
_cell.angle_beta   90.00
_cell.angle_gamma   90.00
#
_symmetry.space_group_name_H-M   'P 1'
#
loop_
_entity.id
_entity.type
_entity.pdbx_description
1 polymer ?
#
loop_
_entity_poly.entity_id
_entity_poly.type
_entity_poly.pdbx_seq_one_letter_code
_entity_poly.pdbx_strand_id
1 'polypeptide(L)' 'MDYRNLGKAGVRVSPVCLGTMMFGGPTSEADSIAIMHKAIDLGINF' A
#
# COMPACT_ATOMS: atom_id res chain seq x y z
N MET A 1 -0.64 -5.36 11.92
CA MET A 1 0.52 -5.47 11.01
C MET A 1 1.80 -5.49 11.83
N ASP A 2 2.81 -6.28 11.45
CA ASP A 2 4.16 -6.26 12.05
C ASP A 2 5.10 -5.47 11.12
N TYR A 3 5.55 -4.29 11.56
CA TYR A 3 6.31 -3.35 10.72
C TYR A 3 7.82 -3.56 10.84
N ARG A 4 8.54 -3.43 9.73
CA ARG A 4 10.00 -3.64 9.63
C ARG A 4 10.73 -2.36 9.26
N ASN A 5 11.96 -2.20 9.73
CA ASN A 5 12.79 -1.06 9.35
C ASN A 5 13.19 -1.14 7.86
N LEU A 6 12.89 -0.08 7.10
CA LEU A 6 13.35 0.11 5.74
C LEU A 6 14.72 0.79 5.75
N GLY A 7 15.75 -0.02 5.55
CA GLY A 7 17.13 0.46 5.53
C GLY A 7 17.57 1.09 6.86
N LYS A 8 18.45 2.09 6.77
CA LYS A 8 19.06 2.76 7.95
C LYS A 8 18.40 4.09 8.33
N ALA A 9 17.40 4.54 7.56
CA ALA A 9 16.74 5.83 7.77
C ALA A 9 15.69 5.81 8.90
N GLY A 10 15.42 4.64 9.50
CA GLY A 10 14.48 4.50 10.61
C GLY A 10 12.99 4.46 10.23
N VAL A 11 12.68 4.43 8.94
CA VAL A 11 11.29 4.29 8.46
C VAL A 11 10.80 2.87 8.73
N ARG A 12 9.59 2.70 9.26
CA ARG A 12 8.98 1.37 9.49
C ARG A 12 7.86 1.10 8.49
N VAL A 13 7.99 0.02 7.72
CA VAL A 13 7.07 -0.35 6.64
C VAL A 13 6.44 -1.72 6.85
N SER A 14 5.25 -1.93 6.27
CA SER A 14 4.64 -3.25 6.20
C SER A 14 5.52 -4.21 5.39
N PRO A 15 5.50 -5.53 5.67
CA PRO A 15 6.29 -6.52 4.93
C PRO A 15 5.73 -6.79 3.53
N VAL A 16 4.54 -6.27 3.24
CA VAL A 16 3.86 -6.29 1.94
C VAL A 16 3.59 -4.84 1.51
N CYS A 17 3.60 -4.59 0.21
CA CYS A 17 3.30 -3.28 -0.37
C CYS A 17 2.12 -3.31 -1.34
N LEU A 18 1.47 -2.16 -1.53
CA LEU A 18 0.43 -1.99 -2.54
C LEU A 18 1.04 -1.48 -3.85
N GLY A 19 1.18 -2.37 -4.84
CA GLY A 19 1.51 -1.96 -6.21
C GLY A 19 0.30 -1.35 -6.94
N THR A 20 0.52 -0.26 -7.67
CA THR A 20 -0.56 0.54 -8.30
C THR A 20 -0.47 0.62 -9.83
N MET A 21 0.33 -0.22 -10.49
CA MET A 21 0.60 -0.15 -11.94
C MET A 21 -0.67 -0.23 -12.82
N MET A 22 -1.75 -0.83 -12.31
CA MET A 22 -3.02 -1.00 -13.04
C MET A 22 -4.02 0.14 -12.81
N PHE A 23 -3.77 1.01 -11.83
CA PHE A 23 -4.68 2.08 -11.43
C PHE A 23 -4.74 3.17 -12.50
N GLY A 24 -5.95 3.62 -12.85
CA GLY A 24 -6.18 4.61 -13.91
C GLY A 24 -6.12 4.03 -15.33
N GLY A 25 -5.87 2.72 -15.47
CA GLY A 25 -5.97 1.99 -16.72
C GLY A 25 -7.02 0.88 -16.61
N PRO A 26 -6.63 -0.41 -16.55
CA PRO A 26 -7.58 -1.51 -16.36
C PRO A 26 -8.37 -1.46 -15.05
N THR A 27 -7.82 -0.82 -14.01
CA THR A 27 -8.52 -0.58 -12.75
C THR A 27 -9.07 0.84 -12.73
N SER A 28 -10.40 0.97 -12.57
CA SER A 28 -11.07 2.28 -12.54
C SER A 28 -10.58 3.15 -11.39
N GLU A 29 -10.81 4.46 -11.47
CA GLU A 29 -10.46 5.38 -10.38
C GLU A 29 -11.18 5.00 -9.08
N ALA A 30 -12.48 4.72 -9.14
CA ALA A 30 -13.28 4.32 -7.98
C ALA A 30 -12.76 3.03 -7.33
N ASP A 31 -12.43 2.02 -8.14
CA ASP A 31 -11.87 0.76 -7.63
C ASP A 31 -10.47 0.96 -7.04
N SER A 32 -9.64 1.78 -7.70
CA SER A 32 -8.30 2.11 -7.22
C SER A 32 -8.36 2.77 -5.84
N ILE A 33 -9.28 3.72 -5.65
CA ILE A 33 -9.52 4.38 -4.36
C ILE A 33 -9.98 3.37 -3.31
N ALA A 34 -10.94 2.51 -3.65
CA ALA A 34 -11.43 1.48 -2.74
C ALA A 34 -10.32 0.50 -2.30
N ILE A 35 -9.46 0.09 -3.24
CA ILE A 35 -8.30 -0.77 -2.96
C ILE A 35 -7.31 -0.07 -2.04
N MET A 36 -6.99 1.21 -2.28
CA MET A 36 -6.08 1.98 -1.42
C MET A 36 -6.61 2.10 0.01
N HIS A 37 -7.90 2.44 0.18
CA HIS A 37 -8.50 2.48 1.52
C HIS A 37 -8.43 1.12 2.21
N LYS A 38 -8.74 0.03 1.50
CA LYS A 38 -8.67 -1.30 2.08
C LYS A 38 -7.25 -1.69 2.49
N ALA A 39 -6.23 -1.31 1.72
CA ALA A 39 -4.84 -1.56 2.05
C ALA A 39 -4.44 -0.85 3.35
N ILE A 40 -4.84 0.42 3.50
CA ILE A 40 -4.60 1.22 4.71
C ILE A 40 -5.30 0.59 5.93
N ASP A 41 -6.56 0.18 5.78
CA ASP A 41 -7.33 -0.48 6.86
C ASP A 41 -6.66 -1.78 7.33
N LEU A 42 -5.96 -2.48 6.44
CA LEU A 42 -5.19 -3.69 6.76
C LEU A 42 -3.82 -3.39 7.37
N GLY A 43 -3.43 -2.11 7.44
CA GLY A 43 -2.16 -1.65 7.99
C GLY A 43 -1.01 -1.64 6.99
N ILE A 44 -1.29 -1.73 5.67
CA ILE A 44 -0.28 -1.52 4.62
C ILE A 44 0.05 -0.03 4.57
N ASN A 45 1.33 0.32 4.63
CA ASN A 45 1.80 1.71 4.60
C ASN A 45 2.92 1.95 3.57
N PHE A 46 3.12 0.98 2.68
CA PHE A 46 4.11 0.98 1.61
C PHE A 46 3.49 0.47 0.32
#